data_AF-A0A5A8BYW7-F1
#
_entry.id   AF-A0A5A8BYW7-F1
#
_cell.length_a   1.000
_cell.length_b   1.000
_cell.length_c   1.000
_cell.angle_alpha   90.00
_cell.angle_beta   90.00
_cell.angle_gamma   90.00
#
_symmetry.space_group_name_H-M   'P 1'
#
loop_
_entity.id
_entity.type
_entity.pdbx_description
1 polymer ?
#
loop_
_entity_poly.entity_id
_entity_poly.type
_entity_poly.pdbx_seq_one_letter_code
_entity_poly.pdbx_strand_id
1 'polypeptide(L)'
;MATPAMDGNALASGLWEAAKAGSTAEAGRLLDEGAPVNWKNAAAHGRTALIMAAWRCRRDMAELLLDRGADLEAKDRVSRARLLF
;
A
#
# COMPACT_ATOMS: atom_id res chain seq x y z
N MET A 1 -16.35 3.56 -21.71
CA MET A 1 -14.92 3.78 -22.04
C MET A 1 -14.48 5.05 -21.33
N ALA A 2 -13.75 4.95 -20.22
CA ALA A 2 -13.26 6.10 -19.46
C ALA A 2 -11.75 5.92 -19.21
N THR A 3 -11.00 6.64 -20.05
CA THR A 3 -9.70 7.29 -19.84
C THR A 3 -8.63 6.58 -18.99
N PRO A 4 -7.48 6.22 -19.60
CA PRO A 4 -6.37 5.56 -18.91
C PRO A 4 -5.59 6.57 -18.07
N ALA A 5 -5.84 6.61 -16.76
CA ALA A 5 -4.91 7.16 -15.77
C ALA A 5 -3.74 6.17 -15.51
N MET A 6 -3.18 5.58 -16.57
CA MET A 6 -2.58 4.24 -16.52
C MET A 6 -1.11 4.17 -16.09
N ASP A 7 -0.35 5.25 -15.97
CA ASP A 7 1.08 5.09 -15.68
C ASP A 7 1.38 5.09 -14.16
N GLY A 8 0.86 6.07 -13.40
CA GLY A 8 1.07 6.11 -11.95
C GLY A 8 0.13 5.20 -11.14
N ASN A 9 -1.10 5.01 -11.63
CA ASN A 9 -2.14 4.27 -10.91
C ASN A 9 -2.00 2.75 -11.09
N ALA A 10 -1.42 2.28 -12.20
CA ALA A 10 -1.17 0.86 -12.44
C ALA A 10 -0.05 0.33 -11.53
N LEU A 11 1.07 1.06 -11.40
CA LEU A 11 2.15 0.73 -10.47
C LEU A 11 1.64 0.71 -9.02
N ALA A 12 0.80 1.68 -8.67
CA ALA A 12 0.20 1.76 -7.34
C ALA A 12 -0.79 0.62 -7.05
N SER A 13 -1.61 0.24 -8.04
CA SER A 13 -2.50 -0.91 -7.94
C SER A 13 -1.73 -2.23 -7.93
N GLY A 14 -0.59 -2.31 -8.62
CA GLY A 14 0.34 -3.42 -8.54
C GLY A 14 0.92 -3.53 -7.13
N LEU A 15 1.31 -2.40 -6.53
CA LEU A 15 1.88 -2.35 -5.18
C LEU A 15 0.83 -2.79 -4.15
N TRP A 16 -0.42 -2.38 -4.37
CA TRP A 16 -1.57 -2.83 -3.58
C TRP A 16 -1.77 -4.34 -3.63
N GLU A 17 -1.77 -4.94 -4.83
CA GLU A 17 -1.91 -6.38 -4.99
C GLU A 17 -0.69 -7.13 -4.45
N ALA A 18 0.52 -6.59 -4.62
CA ALA A 18 1.73 -7.11 -3.99
C ALA A 18 1.61 -7.08 -2.46
N ALA A 19 1.08 -6.01 -1.86
CA ALA A 19 0.84 -5.92 -0.41
C ALA A 19 -0.24 -6.89 0.07
N LYS A 20 -1.29 -7.11 -0.73
CA LYS A 20 -2.37 -8.07 -0.48
C LYS A 20 -1.89 -9.52 -0.53
N ALA A 21 -1.09 -9.86 -1.55
CA ALA A 21 -0.39 -11.14 -1.66
C ALA A 21 0.77 -11.26 -0.65
N GLY A 22 1.24 -10.09 -0.18
CA GLY A 22 2.39 -9.76 0.65
C GLY A 22 3.76 -10.13 0.05
N SER A 23 3.88 -10.11 -1.27
CA SER A 23 5.14 -10.28 -1.97
C SER A 23 6.01 -9.03 -1.81
N THR A 24 6.90 -9.03 -0.82
CA THR A 24 7.88 -7.97 -0.57
C THR A 24 8.78 -7.72 -1.78
N ALA A 25 9.18 -8.78 -2.49
CA ALA A 25 9.99 -8.66 -3.71
C ALA A 25 9.30 -7.83 -4.79
N GLU A 26 8.00 -8.10 -5.05
CA GLU A 26 7.26 -7.37 -6.07
C GLU A 26 6.96 -5.92 -5.65
N ALA A 27 6.67 -5.70 -4.36
CA ALA A 27 6.55 -4.34 -3.86
C ALA A 27 7.86 -3.55 -3.95
N GLY A 28 9.00 -4.18 -3.65
CA GLY A 28 10.31 -3.55 -3.81
C GLY A 28 10.52 -3.08 -5.24
N ARG A 29 10.29 -3.97 -6.22
CA ARG A 29 10.42 -3.63 -7.65
C ARG A 29 9.51 -2.47 -8.06
N LEU A 30 8.24 -2.49 -7.64
CA LEU A 30 7.29 -1.44 -7.97
C LEU A 30 7.64 -0.10 -7.31
N LEU A 31 8.12 -0.12 -6.06
CA LEU A 31 8.60 1.08 -5.38
C LEU A 31 9.85 1.65 -6.05
N ASP A 32 10.77 0.78 -6.49
CA ASP A 32 11.96 1.18 -7.25
C ASP A 32 11.60 1.76 -8.64
N GLU A 33 10.49 1.30 -9.22
CA GLU A 33 9.90 1.81 -10.46
C GLU A 33 9.17 3.16 -10.27
N GLY A 34 9.08 3.66 -9.02
CA GLY A 34 8.45 4.94 -8.69
C GLY A 34 6.98 4.83 -8.32
N ALA A 35 6.51 3.65 -7.91
CA ALA A 35 5.14 3.48 -7.44
C ALA A 35 4.87 4.40 -6.23
N PRO A 36 3.76 5.16 -6.22
CA PRO A 36 3.41 6.01 -5.09
C PRO A 36 3.07 5.16 -3.87
N VAL A 37 3.97 5.13 -2.88
CA VAL A 37 3.84 4.36 -1.64
C VAL A 37 2.58 4.73 -0.83
N ASN A 38 2.17 6.00 -0.89
CA ASN A 38 0.99 6.55 -0.21
C ASN A 38 -0.27 6.55 -1.07
N TRP A 39 -0.31 5.72 -2.12
CA TRP A 39 -1.49 5.64 -2.97
C TRP A 39 -2.69 5.05 -2.23
N LYS A 40 -3.81 5.77 -2.33
CA LYS A 40 -5.06 5.41 -1.69
C LYS A 40 -5.97 4.76 -2.72
N ASN A 41 -6.32 3.50 -2.49
CA ASN A 41 -7.26 2.78 -3.32
C ASN A 41 -8.68 3.26 -3.01
N ALA A 42 -9.24 4.09 -3.90
CA ALA A 42 -10.63 4.54 -3.79
C ALA A 42 -11.65 3.38 -3.77
N ALA A 43 -11.37 2.29 -4.49
CA ALA A 43 -12.21 1.10 -4.51
C ALA A 43 -12.14 0.30 -3.19
N ALA A 44 -11.06 0.45 -2.41
CA ALA A 44 -10.89 -0.18 -1.10
C ALA A 44 -11.13 0.79 0.07
N HIS A 45 -12.09 1.72 -0.08
CA HIS A 45 -12.43 2.73 0.93
C HIS A 45 -11.33 3.75 1.23
N GLY A 46 -10.46 4.04 0.25
CA GLY A 46 -9.37 4.99 0.41
C GLY A 46 -8.20 4.48 1.25
N ARG A 47 -8.10 3.16 1.41
CA ARG A 47 -6.99 2.51 2.13
C ARG A 47 -5.69 2.57 1.33
N THR A 48 -4.56 2.50 2.03
CA THR A 48 -3.19 2.50 1.46
C THR A 48 -2.60 1.09 1.43
N ALA A 49 -1.62 0.80 0.56
CA ALA A 49 -0.95 -0.51 0.49
C ALA A 49 -0.42 -0.94 1.87
N LEU A 50 0.08 0.01 2.66
CA LEU A 50 0.50 -0.20 4.05
C LEU A 50 -0.63 -0.70 4.96
N ILE A 51 -1.85 -0.16 4.84
CA ILE A 51 -3.02 -0.63 5.60
C ILE A 51 -3.32 -2.09 5.26
N MET A 52 -3.24 -2.45 3.98
CA MET A 52 -3.49 -3.82 3.54
C MET A 52 -2.44 -4.79 4.08
N ALA A 53 -1.15 -4.42 4.03
CA ALA A 53 -0.07 -5.19 4.64
C ALA A 53 -0.28 -5.38 6.16
N ALA A 54 -0.67 -4.32 6.86
CA ALA A 54 -0.96 -4.35 8.30
C ALA A 54 -2.16 -5.25 8.62
N TRP A 55 -3.24 -5.17 7.84
CA TRP A 55 -4.43 -6.04 7.98
C TRP A 55 -4.12 -7.53 7.78
N ARG A 56 -3.16 -7.84 6.90
CA ARG A 56 -2.70 -9.21 6.64
C ARG A 56 -1.60 -9.67 7.60
N CYS A 57 -1.24 -8.87 8.62
CA CYS A 57 -0.12 -9.11 9.53
C CYS A 57 1.21 -9.38 8.81
N ARG A 58 1.43 -8.77 7.64
CA ARG A 58 2.67 -8.92 6.86
C ARG A 58 3.68 -7.88 7.33
N ARG A 59 4.35 -8.16 8.45
CA ARG A 59 5.32 -7.25 9.09
C ARG A 59 6.43 -6.83 8.11
N ASP A 60 7.07 -7.78 7.44
CA ASP A 60 8.17 -7.51 6.49
C ASP A 60 7.75 -6.56 5.35
N MET A 61 6.48 -6.66 4.94
CA MET A 61 5.88 -5.80 3.91
C MET A 61 5.60 -4.39 4.43
N ALA A 62 5.11 -4.30 5.67
CA ALA A 62 4.92 -3.01 6.33
C ALA A 62 6.26 -2.31 6.58
N GLU A 63 7.28 -3.05 7.01
CA GLU A 63 8.65 -2.55 7.20
C GLU A 63 9.24 -2.04 5.88
N LEU A 64 9.12 -2.82 4.79
CA LEU A 64 9.60 -2.38 3.47
C LEU A 64 8.90 -1.11 2.99
N LEU A 65 7.58 -1.01 3.16
CA LEU A 65 6.83 0.20 2.79
C LEU A 65 7.27 1.41 3.65
N LEU A 66 7.48 1.21 4.95
CA LEU A 66 7.94 2.26 5.87
C LEU A 66 9.36 2.74 5.55
N ASP A 67 10.25 1.82 5.21
CA ASP A 67 11.62 2.11 4.78
C ASP A 67 11.64 2.98 3.51
N ARG A 68 10.62 2.85 2.66
CA ARG A 68 10.41 3.70 1.47
C ARG A 68 9.61 4.98 1.72
N GLY A 69 9.37 5.33 2.99
CA GLY A 69 8.68 6.57 3.35
C GLY A 69 7.15 6.49 3.25
N ALA A 70 6.57 5.29 3.36
CA ALA A 70 5.13 5.17 3.57
C ALA A 70 4.71 5.96 4.81
N ASP A 71 3.62 6.72 4.69
CA ASP A 71 3.01 7.37 5.83
C ASP A 71 2.42 6.30 6.75
N LEU A 72 3.14 5.98 7.83
CA LEU A 72 2.59 5.23 8.97
C LEU A 72 1.33 5.92 9.52
N GLU A 73 1.30 7.25 9.45
CA GLU A 73 0.18 8.09 9.85
C GLU A 73 -0.96 8.16 8.83
N ALA A 74 -0.88 7.43 7.71
CA ALA A 74 -2.03 7.18 6.86
C ALA A 74 -3.03 6.33 7.66
N LYS A 75 -3.73 6.98 8.59
CA LYS A 75 -4.76 6.41 9.45
C LYS A 75 -5.81 5.82 8.52
N ASP A 76 -5.88 4.49 8.46
CA ASP A 76 -7.13 3.83 8.11
C ASP A 76 -8.17 4.48 9.02
N ARG A 77 -9.37 4.79 8.50
CA ARG A 77 -10.45 5.28 9.37
C ARG A 77 -10.73 4.32 10.55
N VAL A 78 -10.25 3.08 10.44
CA VAL A 78 -10.26 2.02 11.45
C VAL A 78 -9.12 2.11 12.48
N SER A 79 -7.99 2.76 12.19
CA SER A 79 -6.80 2.77 13.06
C SER A 79 -6.94 3.60 14.35
N ARG A 80 -8.10 4.22 14.61
CA ARG A 80 -8.48 4.58 15.99
C ARG A 80 -8.61 3.34 16.90
N ALA A 81 -8.72 2.13 16.34
CA ALA A 81 -9.08 0.93 17.07
C ALA A 81 -7.96 -0.12 17.22
N ARG A 82 -6.73 0.08 16.72
CA ARG A 82 -5.75 -1.03 16.77
C ARG A 82 -4.27 -0.63 16.87
N LEU A 83 -3.96 0.16 17.91
CA LEU A 83 -2.66 0.19 18.58
C LEU A 83 -2.87 0.04 20.10
N LEU A 84 -3.67 -0.95 20.49
CA LEU A 84 -3.59 -1.51 21.84
C LEU A 84 -2.90 -2.86 21.69
N PHE A 85 -1.75 -2.95 22.35
CA PHE A 85 -0.89 -4.11 22.50
C PHE A 85 -1.67 -5.39 22.84
#